data_AF-A0A963CHF0-F1
#
_entry.id   AF-A0A963CHF0-F1
#
_cell.length_a   1.000
_cell.length_b   1.000
_cell.length_c   1.000
_cell.angle_alpha   90.00
_cell.angle_beta   90.00
_cell.angle_gamma   90.00
#
_symmetry.space_group_name_H-M   'P 1'
#
loop_
_entity.id
_entity.type
_entity.pdbx_description
1 polymer ?
#
loop_
_entity_poly.entity_id
_entity_poly.type
_entity_poly.pdbx_seq_one_letter_code
_entity_poly.pdbx_strand_id
1 'polypeptide(L)'
;MDAPKLTYFDFAGGRAEPARLAFHLGGIAFEDYRFAPAEFAEVRKSTPLNQVPTLQISGEQVTQSDAITRYAGKLAGLYPEDPVQALYCDEVMSALEDVTIRIGNTFGLAGDALKSAREALAADLLPR
;
A
#
# COMPACT_ATOMS: atom_id res chain seq x y z
N MET A 1 12.19 -18.59 -11.06
CA MET A 1 10.99 -17.83 -10.68
C MET A 1 11.16 -16.46 -11.29
N ASP A 2 10.17 -15.99 -12.03
CA ASP A 2 10.22 -14.63 -12.57
C ASP A 2 10.23 -13.62 -11.42
N ALA A 3 10.91 -12.49 -11.61
CA ALA A 3 10.94 -11.43 -10.61
C ALA A 3 9.52 -10.92 -10.35
N PRO A 4 9.14 -10.63 -9.09
CA PRO A 4 7.83 -10.05 -8.79
C PRO A 4 7.64 -8.74 -9.55
N LYS A 5 6.43 -8.48 -10.07
CA LYS A 5 6.09 -7.19 -10.69
C LYS A 5 5.09 -6.44 -9.83
N LEU A 6 5.50 -5.30 -9.29
CA LEU A 6 4.64 -4.42 -8.49
C LEU A 6 4.08 -3.32 -9.41
N THR A 7 2.75 -3.23 -9.49
CA THR A 7 2.05 -2.24 -10.33
C THR A 7 1.37 -1.18 -9.46
N TYR A 8 1.75 0.09 -9.63
CA TYR A 8 1.12 1.20 -8.91
C TYR A 8 1.34 2.55 -9.61
N PHE A 9 0.73 3.60 -9.08
CA PHE A 9 0.93 4.96 -9.58
C PHE A 9 2.39 5.44 -9.45
N ASP A 10 2.78 6.32 -10.36
CA ASP A 10 4.06 7.03 -10.33
C ASP A 10 4.00 8.29 -9.45
N PHE A 11 3.98 8.09 -8.12
CA PHE A 11 4.24 9.15 -7.16
C PHE A 11 5.01 8.62 -5.96
N ALA A 12 5.68 9.52 -5.23
CA ALA A 12 6.40 9.18 -4.02
C ALA A 12 5.42 8.84 -2.88
N GLY A 13 5.50 7.61 -2.36
CA GLY A 13 4.63 7.16 -1.28
C GLY A 13 3.38 6.41 -1.75
N GLY A 14 2.34 6.46 -0.92
CA GLY A 14 1.10 5.73 -1.15
C GLY A 14 1.20 4.25 -0.81
N ARG A 15 0.23 3.48 -1.28
CA ARG A 15 -0.04 2.12 -0.79
C ARG A 15 0.96 1.06 -1.27
N ALA A 16 1.74 1.34 -2.32
CA ALA A 16 2.77 0.42 -2.81
C ALA A 16 4.16 0.68 -2.19
N GLU A 17 4.37 1.86 -1.60
CA GLU A 17 5.69 2.27 -1.14
C GLU A 17 6.28 1.35 -0.05
N PRO A 18 5.51 0.88 0.96
CA PRO A 18 6.05 -0.05 1.95
C PRO A 18 6.60 -1.33 1.32
N ALA A 19 5.92 -1.88 0.29
CA ALA A 19 6.41 -3.05 -0.43
C ALA A 19 7.68 -2.75 -1.25
N ARG A 20 7.75 -1.60 -1.93
CA ARG A 20 8.97 -1.15 -2.63
C ARG A 20 10.16 -1.06 -1.68
N LEU A 21 9.96 -0.42 -0.53
CA LEU A 21 10.99 -0.28 0.50
C LEU A 21 11.44 -1.65 1.02
N ALA A 22 10.51 -2.56 1.30
CA ALA A 22 10.84 -3.91 1.74
C ALA A 22 11.69 -4.67 0.70
N PHE A 23 11.32 -4.62 -0.59
CA PHE A 23 12.12 -5.24 -1.65
C PHE A 23 13.52 -4.64 -1.75
N HIS A 24 13.64 -3.31 -1.70
CA HIS A 24 14.95 -2.64 -1.75
C HIS A 24 15.82 -2.96 -0.53
N LEU A 25 15.27 -2.91 0.68
CA LEU A 25 15.99 -3.22 1.91
C LEU A 25 16.45 -4.69 1.96
N GLY A 26 15.64 -5.61 1.41
CA GLY A 26 15.99 -7.03 1.29
C GLY A 26 16.91 -7.37 0.13
N GLY A 27 17.28 -6.40 -0.73
CA GLY A 27 18.06 -6.67 -1.94
C GLY A 27 17.34 -7.57 -2.96
N ILE A 28 16.01 -7.59 -2.95
CA ILE A 28 15.19 -8.45 -3.80
C ILE A 28 14.92 -7.74 -5.12
N ALA A 29 15.32 -8.35 -6.23
CA ALA A 29 15.00 -7.85 -7.56
C ALA A 29 13.50 -7.97 -7.84
N PHE A 30 12.89 -6.88 -8.31
CA PHE A 30 11.49 -6.81 -8.72
C PHE A 30 11.32 -5.79 -9.85
N GLU A 31 10.28 -5.94 -10.66
CA GLU A 31 9.86 -4.93 -11.63
C GLU A 31 8.93 -3.92 -10.93
N ASP A 32 9.36 -2.65 -10.83
CA ASP A 32 8.53 -1.55 -10.34
C ASP A 32 7.79 -0.89 -11.53
N TYR A 33 6.64 -1.44 -11.89
CA TYR A 33 5.83 -0.92 -12.98
C TYR A 33 4.98 0.27 -12.48
N ARG A 34 5.39 1.48 -12.88
CA ARG A 34 4.73 2.73 -12.53
C ARG A 34 3.96 3.31 -13.71
N PHE A 35 2.78 3.85 -13.44
CA PHE A 35 1.94 4.48 -14.46
C PHE A 35 1.35 5.81 -13.96
N ALA A 36 1.02 6.69 -14.90
CA ALA A 36 0.45 8.00 -14.59
C ALA A 36 -1.04 7.90 -14.20
N PRO A 37 -1.58 8.80 -13.36
CA PRO A 37 -2.99 8.76 -12.98
C PRO A 37 -3.98 8.71 -14.14
N ALA A 38 -3.66 9.33 -15.29
CA ALA A 38 -4.48 9.32 -16.49
C ALA A 38 -4.66 7.92 -17.11
N GLU A 39 -3.72 7.00 -16.87
CA GLU A 39 -3.73 5.64 -17.41
C GLU A 39 -4.55 4.67 -16.54
N PHE A 40 -4.94 5.08 -15.33
CA PHE A 40 -5.62 4.22 -14.36
C PHE A 40 -6.89 3.57 -14.90
N ALA A 41 -7.65 4.30 -15.72
CA ALA A 41 -8.89 3.81 -16.30
C ALA A 41 -8.68 2.57 -17.17
N GLU A 42 -7.53 2.46 -17.86
CA GLU A 42 -7.16 1.27 -18.63
C GLU A 42 -6.46 0.23 -17.75
N VAL A 43 -5.46 0.63 -16.96
CA VAL A 43 -4.69 -0.30 -16.11
C VAL A 43 -5.61 -1.10 -15.19
N ARG A 44 -6.61 -0.45 -14.57
CA ARG A 44 -7.49 -1.14 -13.63
C ARG A 44 -8.32 -2.26 -14.27
N LYS A 45 -8.60 -2.21 -15.57
CA LYS A 45 -9.37 -3.24 -16.29
C LYS A 45 -8.66 -4.59 -16.31
N SER A 46 -7.33 -4.59 -16.22
CA SER A 46 -6.53 -5.81 -16.14
C SER A 46 -6.23 -6.25 -14.71
N THR A 47 -6.81 -5.60 -13.68
CA THR A 47 -6.58 -5.94 -12.27
C THR A 47 -7.80 -6.64 -11.67
N PRO A 48 -7.64 -7.58 -10.71
CA PRO A 48 -8.75 -8.42 -10.25
C PRO A 48 -9.88 -7.64 -9.57
N LEU A 49 -9.55 -6.53 -8.90
CA LEU A 49 -10.50 -5.71 -8.14
C LEU A 49 -10.68 -4.29 -8.71
N ASN A 50 -10.22 -4.02 -9.94
CA ASN A 50 -10.18 -2.67 -10.52
C ASN A 50 -9.44 -1.66 -9.61
N GLN A 51 -8.43 -2.13 -8.90
CA GLN A 51 -7.68 -1.40 -7.88
C GLN A 51 -6.18 -1.69 -8.03
N VAL A 52 -5.39 -0.74 -7.55
CA VAL A 52 -3.94 -0.88 -7.39
C VAL A 52 -3.56 -0.52 -5.94
N PRO A 53 -2.49 -1.08 -5.36
CA PRO A 53 -1.45 -1.88 -6.02
C PRO A 53 -1.86 -3.32 -6.33
N THR A 54 -1.17 -3.91 -7.31
CA THR A 54 -1.15 -5.35 -7.54
C THR A 54 0.28 -5.87 -7.59
N LEU A 55 0.46 -7.15 -7.22
CA LEU A 55 1.74 -7.85 -7.32
C LEU A 55 1.57 -9.09 -8.18
N GLN A 56 2.32 -9.19 -9.28
CA GLN A 56 2.40 -10.41 -10.08
C GLN A 56 3.47 -11.34 -9.49
N ILE A 57 3.09 -12.56 -9.14
CA ILE A 57 4.01 -13.64 -8.71
C ILE A 57 3.53 -14.99 -9.23
N SER A 58 4.44 -15.81 -9.77
CA SER A 58 4.12 -17.19 -10.19
C SER A 58 2.91 -17.33 -11.13
N GLY A 59 2.70 -16.36 -12.03
CA GLY A 59 1.54 -16.34 -12.94
C GLY A 59 0.24 -15.82 -12.31
N GLU A 60 0.21 -15.56 -11.01
CA GLU A 60 -0.93 -15.02 -10.27
C GLU A 60 -0.80 -13.51 -10.04
N GLN A 61 -1.92 -12.80 -10.04
CA GLN A 61 -1.97 -11.38 -9.71
C GLN A 61 -2.65 -11.17 -8.35
N VAL A 62 -1.85 -10.82 -7.35
CA VAL A 62 -2.29 -10.60 -5.97
C VAL A 62 -2.70 -9.13 -5.78
N THR A 63 -3.71 -8.90 -4.94
CA THR A 63 -4.23 -7.57 -4.60
C THR A 63 -4.04 -7.28 -3.10
N GLN A 64 -4.43 -6.08 -2.65
CA GLN A 64 -4.33 -5.57 -1.27
C GLN A 64 -2.89 -5.22 -0.85
N SER A 65 -2.66 -3.92 -0.59
CA SER A 65 -1.34 -3.37 -0.27
C SER A 65 -0.66 -4.03 0.93
N ASP A 66 -1.44 -4.33 1.97
CA ASP A 66 -0.89 -4.84 3.23
C ASP A 66 -0.50 -6.31 3.10
N ALA A 67 -1.26 -7.08 2.32
CA ALA A 67 -0.90 -8.44 1.96
C ALA A 67 0.40 -8.48 1.15
N ILE A 68 0.51 -7.60 0.15
CA ILE A 68 1.71 -7.43 -0.68
C ILE A 68 2.91 -7.00 0.17
N THR A 69 2.73 -6.02 1.07
CA THR A 69 3.77 -5.52 1.97
C THR A 69 4.26 -6.62 2.92
N ARG A 70 3.35 -7.40 3.50
CA ARG A 70 3.71 -8.54 4.36
C ARG A 70 4.52 -9.59 3.58
N TYR A 71 4.11 -9.89 2.35
CA TYR A 71 4.86 -10.82 1.49
C TYR A 71 6.28 -10.31 1.19
N ALA A 72 6.42 -9.04 0.78
CA ALA A 72 7.71 -8.42 0.54
C ALA A 72 8.58 -8.39 1.82
N GLY A 73 7.98 -8.05 2.96
CA GLY A 73 8.64 -8.05 4.27
C GLY A 73 9.15 -9.43 4.69
N LYS A 74 8.37 -10.49 4.45
CA LYS A 74 8.81 -11.88 4.71
C LYS A 74 10.02 -12.25 3.86
N LEU A 75 9.99 -11.95 2.56
CA LEU A 75 11.14 -12.21 1.68
C LEU A 75 12.39 -11.42 2.10
N ALA A 76 12.21 -10.20 2.60
CA ALA A 76 13.29 -9.31 3.01
C ALA A 76 13.82 -9.56 4.43
N GLY A 77 13.23 -10.50 5.18
CA GLY A 77 13.56 -10.72 6.60
C GLY A 77 13.13 -9.57 7.53
N LEU A 78 12.16 -8.75 7.11
CA LEU A 78 11.62 -7.62 7.85
C LEU A 78 10.31 -7.94 8.58
N TYR A 79 9.76 -9.13 8.34
CA TYR A 79 8.56 -9.62 9.02
C TYR A 79 8.95 -10.82 9.91
N PRO A 80 8.64 -10.79 11.22
CA PRO A 80 9.10 -11.80 12.16
C PRO A 80 8.40 -13.17 11.97
N GLU A 81 9.11 -14.25 12.29
CA GLU A 81 8.54 -15.61 12.33
C GLU A 81 7.79 -15.90 13.64
N ASP A 82 8.19 -15.26 14.73
CA ASP A 82 7.49 -15.37 16.01
C ASP A 82 6.05 -14.85 15.85
N PRO A 83 5.03 -15.67 16.19
CA PRO A 83 3.65 -15.31 15.91
C PRO A 83 3.17 -14.10 16.70
N VAL A 84 3.72 -13.83 17.90
CA VAL A 84 3.34 -12.67 18.71
C VAL A 84 3.98 -11.39 18.17
N GLN A 85 5.24 -11.44 17.74
CA GLN A 85 5.87 -10.30 17.06
C GLN A 85 5.19 -9.99 15.73
N ALA A 86 4.81 -11.02 14.96
CA ALA A 86 4.06 -10.88 13.71
C ALA A 86 2.69 -10.22 13.95
N LEU A 87 2.01 -10.63 15.03
CA LEU A 87 0.73 -10.02 15.45
C LEU A 87 0.88 -8.51 15.68
N TYR A 88 1.94 -8.06 16.34
CA TYR A 88 2.15 -6.61 16.56
C TYR A 88 2.43 -5.85 15.27
N CYS A 89 3.12 -6.45 14.29
CA CYS A 89 3.25 -5.84 12.96
C CYS A 89 1.88 -5.68 12.29
N ASP A 90 1.04 -6.71 12.34
CA ASP A 90 -0.30 -6.71 11.75
C ASP A 90 -1.24 -5.72 12.45
N GLU A 91 -1.15 -5.59 13.77
CA GLU A 91 -1.90 -4.61 14.56
C GLU A 91 -1.58 -3.18 14.12
N VAL A 92 -0.29 -2.82 14.04
CA VAL A 92 0.15 -1.49 13.62
C VAL A 92 -0.26 -1.20 12.17
N MET A 93 -0.07 -2.15 11.26
CA MET A 93 -0.50 -2.00 9.86
C MET A 93 -2.01 -1.75 9.76
N SER A 94 -2.82 -2.52 10.50
CA SER A 94 -4.27 -2.38 10.48
C SER A 94 -4.74 -1.04 11.06
N ALA A 95 -4.13 -0.60 12.16
CA ALA A 95 -4.41 0.71 12.74
C ALA A 95 -4.03 1.86 11.79
N LEU A 96 -2.90 1.74 11.07
CA LEU A 96 -2.50 2.70 10.06
C LEU A 96 -3.43 2.71 8.85
N GLU A 97 -4.02 1.58 8.47
CA GLU A 97 -4.99 1.51 7.39
C GLU A 97 -6.28 2.28 7.74
N ASP A 98 -6.78 2.11 8.97
CA ASP A 98 -7.94 2.87 9.47
C ASP A 98 -7.71 4.39 9.41
N VAL A 99 -6.49 4.83 9.76
CA VAL A 99 -6.07 6.23 9.66
C VAL A 99 -5.96 6.67 8.19
N THR A 100 -5.34 5.84 7.35
CA THR A 100 -5.06 6.13 5.94
C THR A 100 -6.34 6.30 5.13
N ILE A 101 -7.37 5.48 5.37
CA ILE A 101 -8.68 5.61 4.73
C ILE A 101 -9.30 6.98 5.03
N ARG A 102 -9.27 7.40 6.30
CA ARG A 102 -9.85 8.68 6.74
C ARG A 102 -9.10 9.87 6.16
N ILE A 103 -7.77 9.82 6.13
CA ILE A 103 -6.94 10.85 5.50
C ILE A 103 -7.22 10.89 3.99
N GLY A 104 -7.30 9.74 3.33
CA GLY A 104 -7.55 9.61 1.89
C GLY A 104 -8.85 10.27 1.45
N ASN A 105 -9.91 10.21 2.25
CA ASN A 105 -11.18 10.89 1.99
C ASN A 105 -11.06 12.43 1.91
N THR A 106 -9.94 13.00 2.38
CA THR A 106 -9.68 14.44 2.29
C THR A 106 -8.90 14.86 1.04
N PHE A 107 -8.34 13.93 0.27
CA PHE A 107 -7.40 14.26 -0.82
C PHE A 107 -8.03 15.07 -1.97
N GLY A 108 -9.34 14.93 -2.19
CA GLY A 108 -10.07 15.71 -3.19
C GLY A 108 -10.57 17.08 -2.71
N LEU A 109 -10.39 17.41 -1.43
CA LEU A 109 -10.87 18.68 -0.86
C LEU A 109 -9.85 19.80 -1.07
N ALA A 110 -10.33 21.05 -1.10
CA ALA A 110 -9.51 22.24 -1.21
C ALA A 110 -9.99 23.35 -0.26
N GLY A 111 -9.12 24.34 0.00
CA GLY A 111 -9.45 25.52 0.81
C GLY A 111 -9.97 25.20 2.21
N ASP A 112 -10.99 25.94 2.64
CA ASP A 112 -11.57 25.82 3.99
C ASP A 112 -12.20 24.45 4.26
N ALA A 113 -12.70 23.78 3.22
CA ALA A 113 -13.26 22.43 3.34
C ALA A 113 -12.16 21.41 3.70
N LEU A 114 -10.99 21.51 3.06
CA LEU A 114 -9.84 20.66 3.39
C LEU A 114 -9.35 20.92 4.82
N LYS A 115 -9.21 22.20 5.19
CA LYS A 115 -8.76 22.60 6.52
C LYS A 115 -9.69 22.05 7.60
N SER A 116 -10.99 22.30 7.47
CA SER A 116 -11.99 21.85 8.44
C SER A 116 -12.03 20.33 8.58
N ALA A 117 -11.95 19.60 7.45
CA ALA A 117 -11.93 18.14 7.47
C ALA A 117 -10.70 17.59 8.20
N ARG A 118 -9.50 18.16 7.97
CA ARG A 118 -8.27 17.71 8.62
C ARG A 118 -8.17 18.12 10.10
N GLU A 119 -8.72 19.27 10.48
CA GLU A 119 -8.87 19.66 11.88
C GLU A 119 -9.78 18.69 12.63
N ALA A 120 -10.90 18.28 12.02
CA ALA A 120 -11.78 17.26 12.58
C ALA A 120 -11.09 15.89 12.73
N LEU A 121 -10.26 15.49 11.75
CA LEU A 121 -9.46 14.27 11.85
C LEU A 121 -8.52 14.28 13.07
N ALA A 122 -7.82 15.39 13.27
CA ALA A 122 -6.86 15.54 14.36
C ALA A 122 -7.53 15.58 15.75
N ALA A 123 -8.78 16.00 15.84
CA ALA A 123 -9.48 16.17 17.11
C ALA A 123 -10.00 14.86 17.72
N ASP A 124 -10.57 13.95 16.91
CA ASP A 124 -11.25 12.77 17.49
C ASP A 124 -11.47 11.56 16.56
N LEU A 125 -11.17 11.67 15.26
CA LEU A 125 -11.59 10.64 14.30
C LEU A 125 -10.54 9.54 14.07
N LEU A 126 -9.39 9.58 14.72
CA LEU A 126 -8.39 8.51 14.62
C LEU A 126 -8.66 7.41 15.67
N PRO A 127 -8.43 6.12 15.33
CA PRO A 127 -8.52 5.02 16.31
C PRO A 127 -7.69 5.32 17.58
N ARG A 128 -8.22 4.95 18.75
CA ARG A 128 -7.59 5.09 20.08
C ARG A 128 -7.49 3.75 20.77
#